data_AF-A0AA93AK18-F1
#
_entry.id   AF-A0AA93AK18-F1
#
_cell.length_a   1.000
_cell.length_b   1.000
_cell.length_c   1.000
_cell.angle_alpha   90.00
_cell.angle_beta   90.00
_cell.angle_gamma   90.00
#
_symmetry.space_group_name_H-M   'P 1'
#
loop_
_entity.id
_entity.type
_entity.pdbx_description
1 polymer ?
#
loop_
_entity_poly.entity_id
_entity_poly.type
_entity_poly.pdbx_seq_one_letter_code
_entity_poly.pdbx_strand_id
1 'polypeptide(L)'
;MSFSGRNPITHDVASLKKMGSLERKTYEMSQLKNSFGAAVADGLLRVPVVSERAIELFEGDEALAEKWLAAPNRALEWKSPNEMLSSQSGIDEVLRLIAQLQHGVYR
;
A
#
# COMPACT_ATOMS: atom_id res chain seq x y z
N MET A 1 -11.97 29.09 -26.61
CA MET A 1 -11.55 27.84 -25.91
C MET A 1 -10.63 28.22 -24.77
N SER A 2 -11.16 28.28 -23.54
CA SER A 2 -10.44 28.24 -22.26
C SER A 2 -11.44 28.46 -21.13
N PHE A 3 -11.69 27.41 -20.34
CA PHE A 3 -12.17 27.50 -18.97
C PHE A 3 -11.23 26.59 -18.19
N SER A 4 -10.15 27.15 -17.65
CA SER A 4 -10.08 27.71 -16.31
C SER A 4 -10.17 26.59 -15.26
N GLY A 5 -9.01 26.32 -14.67
CA GLY A 5 -8.82 25.28 -13.66
C GLY A 5 -9.72 25.48 -12.45
N ARG A 6 -10.17 24.35 -11.92
CA ARG A 6 -10.58 24.20 -10.53
C ARG A 6 -10.54 22.71 -10.17
N ASN A 7 -9.37 22.24 -9.79
CA ASN A 7 -9.28 21.30 -8.69
C ASN A 7 -8.67 22.08 -7.53
N PRO A 8 -9.45 22.29 -6.46
CA PRO A 8 -9.00 21.75 -5.20
C PRO A 8 -10.19 21.13 -4.45
N ILE A 9 -10.18 19.80 -4.29
CA ILE A 9 -10.95 19.17 -3.19
C ILE A 9 -10.15 19.43 -1.89
N THR A 10 -10.05 20.69 -1.51
CA THR A 10 -9.67 21.10 -0.16
C THR A 10 -10.92 21.78 0.38
N HIS A 11 -11.80 21.01 1.03
CA HIS A 11 -12.94 21.64 1.69
C HIS A 11 -12.39 22.38 2.91
N ASP A 12 -12.50 23.71 2.87
CA ASP A 12 -12.18 24.60 3.98
C ASP A 12 -12.92 24.14 5.26
N VAL A 13 -12.30 24.30 6.43
CA VAL A 13 -12.85 23.91 7.75
C VAL A 13 -14.28 24.44 8.00
N ALA A 14 -14.68 25.54 7.34
CA ALA A 14 -16.04 26.06 7.37
C ALA A 14 -17.09 25.11 6.76
N SER A 15 -16.69 24.24 5.81
CA SER A 15 -17.55 23.24 5.18
C SER A 15 -17.84 22.06 6.11
N LEU A 16 -16.85 21.64 6.91
CA LEU A 16 -17.01 20.60 7.93
C LEU A 16 -18.01 21.02 9.01
N LYS A 17 -18.00 22.30 9.40
CA LYS A 17 -18.91 22.85 10.42
C LYS A 17 -20.39 22.74 10.04
N LYS A 18 -20.72 22.68 8.74
CA LYS A 18 -22.10 22.59 8.23
C LYS A 18 -22.61 21.15 8.03
N MET A 19 -21.74 20.15 8.03
CA MET A 19 -22.10 18.74 7.84
C MET A 19 -22.70 18.11 9.10
N GLY A 20 -23.62 17.14 8.95
CA GLY A 20 -24.05 16.29 10.07
C GLY A 20 -22.95 15.33 10.53
N SER A 21 -23.04 14.75 11.73
CA SER A 21 -22.00 13.85 12.28
C SER A 21 -21.69 12.63 11.41
N LEU A 22 -22.67 12.14 10.63
CA LEU A 22 -22.47 11.01 9.72
C LEU A 22 -21.69 11.43 8.45
N GLU A 23 -22.03 12.58 7.88
CA GLU A 23 -21.35 13.14 6.70
C GLU A 23 -19.90 13.53 7.00
N ARG A 24 -19.63 14.02 8.22
CA ARG A 24 -18.25 14.28 8.68
C ARG A 24 -17.44 12.98 8.75
N LYS A 25 -17.99 11.93 9.36
CA LYS A 25 -17.32 10.63 9.46
C LYS A 25 -16.99 10.02 8.09
N THR A 26 -17.93 10.08 7.14
CA THR A 26 -17.68 9.55 5.79
C THR A 26 -16.63 10.37 5.05
N TYR A 27 -16.62 11.69 5.23
CA TYR A 27 -15.61 12.57 4.66
C TYR A 27 -14.21 12.32 5.24
N GLU A 28 -14.08 12.24 6.57
CA GLU A 28 -12.83 11.93 7.26
C GLU A 28 -12.29 10.56 6.81
N MET A 29 -13.16 9.54 6.70
CA MET A 29 -12.80 8.20 6.23
C MET A 29 -12.32 8.21 4.77
N SER A 30 -12.97 9.00 3.91
CA SER A 30 -12.57 9.17 2.50
C SER A 30 -11.22 9.87 2.37
N GLN A 31 -11.00 10.93 3.15
CA GLN A 31 -9.71 11.64 3.19
C GLN A 31 -8.58 10.75 3.70
N LEU A 32 -8.81 9.99 4.77
CA LEU A 32 -7.83 9.04 5.28
C LEU A 32 -7.45 8.00 4.23
N LYS A 33 -8.44 7.45 3.51
CA LYS A 33 -8.21 6.50 2.42
C LYS A 33 -7.41 7.11 1.27
N ASN A 34 -7.69 8.37 0.92
CA ASN A 34 -6.97 9.08 -0.14
C ASN A 34 -5.52 9.40 0.27
N SER A 35 -5.29 9.87 1.49
CA SER A 35 -3.94 10.11 2.05
C SER A 35 -3.15 8.81 2.18
N PHE A 36 -3.79 7.70 2.56
CA PHE A 36 -3.16 6.39 2.56
C PHE A 36 -2.75 5.97 1.15
N GLY A 37 -3.65 6.10 0.16
CA GLY A 37 -3.34 5.82 -1.24
C GLY A 37 -2.19 6.69 -1.78
N ALA A 38 -2.16 7.97 -1.43
CA ALA A 38 -1.08 8.88 -1.78
C ALA A 38 0.26 8.47 -1.13
N ALA A 39 0.26 8.10 0.14
CA ALA A 39 1.46 7.68 0.86
C ALA A 39 2.01 6.32 0.38
N VAL A 40 1.13 5.40 -0.06
CA VAL A 40 1.53 4.17 -0.78
C VAL A 40 2.15 4.52 -2.14
N ALA A 41 1.53 5.42 -2.90
CA ALA A 41 2.04 5.87 -4.19
C ALA A 41 3.39 6.59 -4.07
N ASP A 42 3.59 7.38 -3.02
CA ASP A 42 4.78 8.20 -2.80
C ASP A 42 6.02 7.39 -2.32
N GLY A 43 5.83 6.24 -1.65
CA GLY A 43 6.98 5.52 -1.06
C GLY A 43 6.85 5.26 0.42
N LEU A 44 6.18 6.16 1.12
CA LEU A 44 6.22 6.26 2.58
C LEU A 44 5.67 5.01 3.28
N LEU A 45 4.71 4.32 2.66
CA LEU A 45 4.07 3.12 3.22
C LEU A 45 4.50 1.81 2.54
N ARG A 46 5.49 1.84 1.65
CA ARG A 46 5.79 0.68 0.81
C ARG A 46 6.38 -0.50 1.58
N VAL A 47 7.27 -0.25 2.53
CA VAL A 47 7.86 -1.30 3.37
C VAL A 47 6.82 -1.89 4.34
N PRO A 48 6.07 -1.08 5.12
CA PRO A 48 5.01 -1.61 5.98
C PRO A 48 3.97 -2.45 5.24
N VAL A 49 3.51 -2.00 4.06
CA VAL A 49 2.51 -2.73 3.27
C VAL A 49 3.03 -4.10 2.83
N VAL A 50 4.28 -4.19 2.36
CA VAL A 50 4.86 -5.49 1.97
C VAL A 50 5.00 -6.42 3.17
N SER A 51 5.38 -5.89 4.33
CA SER A 51 5.46 -6.68 5.57
C SER A 51 4.10 -7.23 5.98
N GLU A 52 3.04 -6.41 5.97
CA GLU A 52 1.67 -6.86 6.27
C GLU A 52 1.22 -7.96 5.29
N ARG A 53 1.50 -7.79 3.99
CA ARG A 53 1.16 -8.80 2.97
C ARG A 53 1.94 -10.11 3.14
N ALA A 54 3.19 -10.04 3.58
CA ALA A 54 3.98 -11.22 3.89
C ALA A 54 3.41 -11.93 5.14
N ILE A 55 3.01 -11.20 6.17
CA ILE A 55 2.35 -11.78 7.36
C ILE A 55 1.05 -12.49 6.96
N GLU A 56 0.24 -11.88 6.10
CA GLU A 56 -0.98 -12.51 5.56
C GLU A 56 -0.68 -13.82 4.79
N LEU A 57 0.39 -13.85 3.99
CA LEU A 57 0.83 -15.04 3.27
C LEU A 57 1.16 -16.22 4.19
N PHE A 58 1.71 -15.94 5.37
CA PHE A 58 2.04 -16.93 6.39
C PHE A 58 0.98 -17.03 7.49
N GLU A 59 -0.28 -16.70 7.16
CA GLU A 59 -1.43 -16.88 8.05
C GLU A 59 -1.30 -16.17 9.42
N GLY A 60 -0.56 -15.06 9.47
CA GLY A 60 -0.30 -14.31 10.70
C GLY A 60 1.01 -14.67 11.41
N ASP A 61 1.79 -15.63 10.92
CA ASP A 61 3.10 -15.95 11.50
C ASP A 61 4.15 -14.90 11.09
N GLU A 62 4.31 -13.89 11.95
CA GLU A 62 5.28 -12.80 11.78
C GLU A 62 6.73 -13.31 11.65
N ALA A 63 7.10 -14.36 12.38
CA ALA A 63 8.46 -14.88 12.37
C ALA A 63 8.79 -15.60 11.06
N LEU A 64 7.83 -16.32 10.48
CA LEU A 64 7.98 -16.90 9.14
C LEU A 64 7.98 -15.84 8.05
N ALA A 65 7.14 -14.82 8.17
CA ALA A 65 7.11 -13.70 7.23
C ALA A 65 8.45 -12.94 7.23
N GLU A 66 9.00 -12.62 8.40
CA GLU A 66 10.29 -11.95 8.51
C GLU A 66 11.43 -12.79 7.91
N LYS A 67 11.45 -14.09 8.20
CA LYS A 67 12.42 -15.02 7.59
C LYS A 67 12.30 -15.08 6.09
N TRP A 68 11.09 -15.13 5.54
CA TRP A 68 10.87 -15.15 4.10
C TRP A 68 11.28 -13.83 3.44
N LEU A 69 10.99 -12.68 4.06
CA LEU A 69 11.39 -11.36 3.57
C LEU A 69 12.92 -11.19 3.52
N ALA A 70 13.65 -11.85 4.41
CA ALA A 70 15.11 -11.84 4.46
C ALA A 70 15.78 -12.94 3.60
N ALA A 71 15.04 -13.96 3.17
CA ALA A 71 15.59 -15.09 2.44
C ALA A 71 15.69 -14.81 0.93
N PRO A 72 16.82 -15.16 0.27
CA PRO A 72 16.91 -15.20 -1.18
C PRO A 72 15.79 -16.01 -1.82
N ASN A 73 15.12 -15.44 -2.84
CA ASN A 73 14.05 -16.13 -3.56
C ASN A 73 14.42 -16.32 -5.03
N ARG A 74 14.28 -17.55 -5.55
CA ARG A 74 14.56 -17.87 -6.95
C ARG A 74 13.73 -17.01 -7.92
N ALA A 75 12.46 -16.75 -7.59
CA ALA A 75 11.57 -15.94 -8.41
C ALA A 75 11.99 -14.47 -8.50
N LEU A 76 12.88 -14.01 -7.60
CA LEU A 76 13.43 -12.66 -7.52
C LEU A 76 14.93 -12.64 -7.89
N GLU A 77 15.36 -13.53 -8.78
CA GLU A 77 16.75 -13.66 -9.20
C GLU A 77 17.74 -13.90 -8.04
N TRP A 78 17.30 -14.66 -7.02
CA TRP A 78 18.05 -14.92 -5.78
C TRP A 78 18.30 -13.69 -4.90
N LYS A 79 17.59 -12.59 -5.12
CA LYS A 79 17.51 -11.49 -4.16
C LYS A 79 16.44 -11.80 -3.12
N SER A 80 16.62 -11.26 -1.92
CA SER A 80 15.58 -11.28 -0.89
C SER A 80 14.48 -10.26 -1.21
N PRO A 81 13.23 -10.50 -0.78
CA PRO A 81 12.18 -9.50 -0.88
C PRO A 81 12.59 -8.14 -0.31
N ASN A 82 13.31 -8.11 0.82
CA ASN A 82 13.81 -6.87 1.44
C ASN A 82 14.75 -6.07 0.52
N GLU A 83 15.65 -6.75 -0.20
CA GLU A 83 16.54 -6.08 -1.16
C GLU A 83 15.75 -5.42 -2.30
N MET A 84 14.67 -6.07 -2.74
CA MET A 84 13.81 -5.58 -3.82
C MET A 84 13.04 -4.31 -3.43
N LEU A 85 12.83 -4.06 -2.13
CA LEU A 85 12.04 -2.91 -1.65
C LEU A 85 12.72 -1.55 -1.88
N SER A 86 13.98 -1.55 -2.32
CA SER A 86 14.74 -0.33 -2.67
C SER A 86 14.20 0.39 -3.92
N SER A 87 13.33 -0.25 -4.70
CA SER A 87 12.80 0.28 -5.95
C SER A 87 11.31 -0.01 -6.11
N GLN A 88 10.56 0.88 -6.79
CA GLN A 88 9.14 0.66 -7.06
C GLN A 88 8.91 -0.65 -7.83
N SER A 89 9.71 -0.89 -8.88
CA SER A 89 9.63 -2.11 -9.68
C SER A 89 9.86 -3.38 -8.84
N GLY A 90 10.81 -3.36 -7.91
CA GLY A 90 11.06 -4.50 -7.04
C GLY A 90 9.93 -4.74 -6.05
N ILE A 91 9.28 -3.69 -5.55
CA ILE A 91 8.09 -3.80 -4.69
C ILE A 91 6.92 -4.44 -5.45
N ASP A 92 6.65 -3.97 -6.68
CA ASP A 92 5.63 -4.56 -7.54
C ASP A 92 5.89 -6.05 -7.82
N GLU A 93 7.17 -6.43 -7.97
CA GLU A 93 7.57 -7.82 -8.19
C GLU A 93 7.36 -8.69 -6.94
N VAL A 94 7.70 -8.18 -5.76
CA VAL A 94 7.46 -8.86 -4.48
C VAL A 94 5.96 -9.02 -4.22
N LEU A 95 5.15 -7.98 -4.43
CA LEU A 95 3.70 -8.06 -4.27
C LEU A 95 3.06 -9.05 -5.25
N ARG A 96 3.54 -9.07 -6.51
CA ARG A 96 3.11 -10.08 -7.48
C ARG A 96 3.48 -11.49 -7.01
N LEU A 97 4.68 -11.69 -6.49
CA LEU A 97 5.11 -12.99 -5.98
C LEU A 97 4.24 -13.45 -4.79
N ILE A 98 3.92 -12.55 -3.87
CA ILE A 98 3.00 -12.86 -2.74
C ILE A 98 1.64 -13.31 -3.27
N ALA A 99 1.06 -12.58 -4.23
CA ALA A 99 -0.23 -12.96 -4.82
C ALA A 99 -0.16 -14.33 -5.52
N GLN A 100 0.94 -14.62 -6.22
CA GLN A 100 1.15 -15.91 -6.87
C GLN A 100 1.21 -17.05 -5.84
N LEU A 101 1.97 -16.88 -4.75
CA LEU A 101 2.07 -17.85 -3.66
C LEU A 101 0.71 -18.11 -2.98
N GLN A 102 -0.09 -17.08 -2.74
CA GLN A 102 -1.45 -17.22 -2.17
C GLN A 102 -2.38 -18.04 -3.07
N HIS A 103 -2.20 -17.95 -4.39
CA HIS A 103 -2.95 -18.74 -5.36
C HIS A 103 -2.31 -20.10 -5.67
N GLY A 104 -1.22 -20.48 -4.99
CA GLY A 104 -0.51 -21.75 -5.20
C GLY A 104 0.29 -21.82 -6.51
N VAL A 105 0.56 -20.69 -7.14
CA VAL A 105 1.34 -20.59 -8.38
C VAL A 105 2.76 -20.18 -8.01
N TYR A 106 3.75 -21.05 -8.25
CA TYR A 106 5.17 -20.73 -8.07
C TYR A 106 5.93 -21.06 -9.36
N ARG A 107 6.72 -20.11 -9.86
CA ARG A 107 7.46 -20.24 -11.13
C ARG A 107 8.89 -19.75 -10.98
#